data_AF-A0A2G5TSY9-F1
#
_entry.id   AF-A0A2G5TSY9-F1
#
_cell.length_a   1.000
_cell.length_b   1.000
_cell.length_c   1.000
_cell.angle_alpha   90.00
_cell.angle_beta   90.00
_cell.angle_gamma   90.00
#
_symmetry.space_group_name_H-M   'P 1'
#
loop_
_entity.id
_entity.type
_entity.pdbx_description
1 polymer ?
#
loop_
_entity_poly.entity_id
_entity_poly.type
_entity_poly.pdbx_seq_one_letter_code
_entity_poly.pdbx_strand_id
1 'polypeptide(L)'
;MDPSANRFNVPRLPTVVLQNLMENFNLIELILSKIRSIEELNIYSEVKNVPEKFVIPFEAQSIRISMASWITFAHLDSMKSCDSIEVWDSNLTNEDIQKFIDNWKQVLYPNLQWLNVDSTKLTENFSINGLETLEDTINPKTLKKEMFGHERIIHGAVRILRNDGVVGLIRYYKEFKFLHFLL
;
A
#
# COMPACT_ATOMS: atom_id res chain seq x y z
N MET A 1 35.95 -28.47 3.73
CA MET A 1 34.54 -28.67 3.32
C MET A 1 33.79 -27.46 3.82
N ASP A 2 33.39 -26.56 2.93
CA ASP A 2 32.71 -25.30 3.25
C ASP A 2 31.19 -25.53 3.26
N PRO A 3 30.45 -25.22 4.35
CA PRO A 3 29.00 -25.37 4.40
C PRO A 3 28.22 -24.21 3.74
N SER A 4 28.88 -23.29 3.03
CA SER A 4 28.20 -22.13 2.41
C SER A 4 27.41 -22.43 1.12
N ALA A 5 27.47 -23.66 0.59
CA ALA A 5 26.77 -24.05 -0.63
C ALA A 5 25.34 -24.57 -0.37
N ASN A 6 24.42 -23.68 0.03
CA ASN A 6 22.97 -23.76 -0.26
C ASN A 6 22.21 -22.63 0.46
N ARG A 7 22.41 -21.38 0.03
CA ARG A 7 21.36 -20.38 0.21
C ARG A 7 20.35 -20.59 -0.91
N PHE A 8 19.29 -21.29 -0.54
CA PHE A 8 18.11 -21.58 -1.31
C PHE A 8 17.83 -20.53 -2.39
N ASN A 9 17.92 -20.98 -3.64
CA ASN A 9 17.37 -20.29 -4.79
C ASN A 9 15.83 -20.39 -4.67
N VAL A 10 15.25 -19.63 -3.74
CA VAL A 10 13.79 -19.53 -3.60
C VAL A 10 13.29 -18.90 -4.89
N PRO A 11 12.39 -19.56 -5.65
CA PRO A 11 11.81 -18.93 -6.83
C PRO A 11 11.13 -17.63 -6.40
N ARG A 12 11.66 -16.48 -6.83
CA ARG A 12 10.92 -15.23 -6.73
C ARG A 12 9.67 -15.37 -7.59
N LEU A 13 8.51 -15.07 -7.01
CA LEU A 13 7.28 -15.04 -7.78
C LEU A 13 7.41 -13.94 -8.84
N PRO A 14 6.70 -14.06 -9.98
CA PRO A 14 6.86 -13.09 -11.06
C PRO A 14 6.34 -11.70 -10.67
N THR A 15 6.94 -10.64 -11.21
CA THR A 15 6.38 -9.29 -11.24
C THR A 15 5.55 -9.12 -12.50
N VAL A 16 4.34 -8.57 -12.38
CA VAL A 16 3.49 -8.20 -13.51
C VAL A 16 3.38 -6.68 -13.58
N VAL A 17 3.66 -6.13 -14.76
CA VAL A 17 3.57 -4.69 -15.03
C VAL A 17 2.54 -4.44 -16.12
N LEU A 18 1.50 -3.70 -15.78
CA LEU A 18 0.44 -3.26 -16.67
C LEU A 18 0.60 -1.76 -16.91
N GLN A 19 1.03 -1.39 -18.12
CA GLN A 19 1.29 0.00 -18.50
C GLN A 19 0.75 0.28 -19.90
N ASN A 20 0.32 1.52 -20.15
CA ASN A 20 -0.17 1.98 -21.47
C ASN A 20 -1.35 1.16 -22.03
N LEU A 21 -2.23 0.62 -21.17
CA LEU A 21 -3.34 -0.26 -21.58
C LEU A 21 -4.60 0.52 -22.00
N MET A 22 -4.48 1.60 -22.79
CA MET A 22 -5.58 2.35 -23.42
C MET A 22 -6.90 2.45 -22.60
N GLU A 23 -6.82 2.68 -21.29
CA GLU A 23 -7.98 2.79 -20.38
C GLU A 23 -8.97 1.61 -20.38
N ASN A 24 -8.57 0.42 -20.86
CA ASN A 24 -9.49 -0.69 -21.08
C ASN A 24 -9.52 -1.66 -19.88
N PHE A 25 -10.51 -1.49 -19.00
CA PHE A 25 -10.72 -2.38 -17.86
C PHE A 25 -10.89 -3.86 -18.25
N ASN A 26 -11.63 -4.17 -19.32
CA ASN A 26 -11.88 -5.57 -19.73
C ASN A 26 -10.58 -6.30 -20.09
N LEU A 27 -9.62 -5.58 -20.70
CA LEU A 27 -8.30 -6.15 -21.00
C LEU A 27 -7.52 -6.42 -19.71
N ILE A 28 -7.56 -5.49 -18.77
CA ILE A 28 -6.92 -5.64 -17.45
C ILE A 28 -7.52 -6.84 -16.71
N GLU A 29 -8.85 -6.92 -16.62
CA GLU A 29 -9.55 -8.04 -15.99
C GLU A 29 -9.18 -9.39 -16.65
N LEU A 30 -9.14 -9.43 -17.99
CA LEU A 30 -8.74 -10.64 -18.73
C LEU A 30 -7.29 -11.04 -18.45
N ILE A 31 -6.36 -10.08 -18.31
CA ILE A 31 -4.96 -10.37 -17.96
C ILE A 31 -4.88 -10.88 -16.52
N LEU A 32 -5.50 -10.16 -15.58
CA LEU A 32 -5.46 -10.46 -14.16
C LEU A 32 -6.10 -11.84 -13.87
N SER A 33 -7.18 -12.21 -14.55
CA SER A 33 -7.83 -13.51 -14.40
C SER A 33 -7.00 -14.72 -14.85
N LYS A 34 -5.90 -14.49 -15.60
CA LYS A 34 -4.98 -15.56 -16.03
C LYS A 34 -3.80 -15.76 -15.08
N ILE A 35 -3.64 -14.88 -14.10
CA ILE A 35 -2.56 -14.92 -13.11
C ILE A 35 -2.97 -15.82 -11.95
N ARG A 36 -2.06 -16.70 -11.50
CA ARG A 36 -2.29 -17.59 -10.35
C ARG A 36 -1.65 -17.07 -9.06
N SER A 37 -0.42 -16.60 -9.15
CA SER A 37 0.35 -16.05 -8.02
C SER A 37 1.50 -15.22 -8.57
N ILE A 38 1.72 -14.05 -7.98
CA ILE A 38 2.78 -13.10 -8.33
C ILE A 38 3.38 -12.51 -7.06
N GLU A 39 4.62 -12.02 -7.15
CA GLU A 39 5.25 -11.27 -6.06
C GLU A 39 4.66 -9.86 -6.03
N GLU A 40 4.64 -9.23 -7.19
CA GLU A 40 4.29 -7.82 -7.32
C GLU A 40 3.37 -7.55 -8.52
N LEU A 41 2.28 -6.84 -8.27
CA LEU A 41 1.46 -6.21 -9.28
C LEU A 41 1.79 -4.72 -9.39
N ASN A 42 2.13 -4.27 -10.59
CA ASN A 42 2.29 -2.87 -10.92
C ASN A 42 1.26 -2.47 -11.98
N ILE A 43 0.40 -1.50 -11.67
CA ILE A 43 -0.55 -0.90 -12.62
C ILE A 43 -0.18 0.57 -12.79
N TYR A 44 0.40 0.91 -13.94
CA TYR A 44 0.78 2.25 -14.34
C TYR A 44 -0.04 2.70 -15.56
N SER A 45 -1.36 2.65 -15.41
CA SER A 45 -2.29 3.03 -16.46
C SER A 45 -3.53 3.64 -15.83
N GLU A 46 -4.03 4.71 -16.42
CA GLU A 46 -5.39 5.17 -16.12
C GLU A 46 -6.35 4.05 -16.52
N VAL A 47 -7.26 3.69 -15.61
CA VAL A 47 -8.29 2.67 -15.85
C VAL A 47 -9.64 3.31 -15.57
N LYS A 48 -10.52 3.26 -16.57
CA LYS A 48 -11.87 3.82 -16.45
C LYS A 48 -12.89 2.70 -16.27
N ASN A 49 -14.01 3.06 -15.66
CA ASN A 49 -15.17 2.18 -15.48
C ASN A 49 -14.86 0.88 -14.70
N VAL A 50 -13.94 0.93 -13.73
CA VAL A 50 -13.67 -0.22 -12.85
C VAL A 50 -14.87 -0.42 -11.93
N PRO A 51 -15.50 -1.62 -11.91
CA PRO A 51 -16.60 -1.90 -11.00
C PRO A 51 -16.15 -1.80 -9.54
N GLU A 52 -16.95 -1.20 -8.67
CA GLU A 52 -16.63 -1.08 -7.22
C GLU A 52 -16.41 -2.43 -6.52
N LYS A 53 -16.96 -3.51 -7.08
CA LYS A 53 -16.84 -4.88 -6.57
C LYS A 53 -15.68 -5.65 -7.20
N PHE A 54 -14.90 -5.02 -8.08
CA PHE A 54 -13.75 -5.67 -8.65
C PHE A 54 -12.74 -5.97 -7.55
N VAL A 55 -12.20 -7.18 -7.56
CA VAL A 55 -11.14 -7.61 -6.65
C VAL A 55 -10.03 -8.21 -7.47
N ILE A 56 -8.79 -7.99 -7.03
CA ILE A 56 -7.63 -8.60 -7.68
C ILE A 56 -7.75 -10.13 -7.45
N PRO A 57 -7.90 -10.94 -8.52
CA PRO A 57 -8.40 -12.32 -8.39
C PRO A 57 -7.32 -13.33 -7.99
N PHE A 58 -6.22 -12.85 -7.40
CA PHE A 58 -5.08 -13.65 -6.98
C PHE A 58 -4.37 -12.96 -5.81
N GLU A 59 -3.57 -13.74 -5.09
CA GLU A 59 -2.71 -13.22 -4.03
C GLU A 59 -1.45 -12.56 -4.62
N ALA A 60 -1.14 -11.37 -4.13
CA ALA A 60 0.10 -10.66 -4.39
C ALA A 60 0.70 -10.17 -3.05
N GLN A 61 2.03 -10.15 -2.96
CA GLN A 61 2.72 -9.65 -1.77
C GLN A 61 2.83 -8.12 -1.81
N SER A 62 3.01 -7.56 -3.00
CA SER A 62 3.10 -6.12 -3.25
C SER A 62 2.14 -5.70 -4.35
N ILE A 63 1.42 -4.60 -4.12
CA ILE A 63 0.55 -3.99 -5.12
C ILE A 63 0.85 -2.50 -5.21
N ARG A 64 1.09 -2.03 -6.44
CA ARG A 64 1.47 -0.67 -6.77
C ARG A 64 0.57 -0.18 -7.90
N ILE A 65 -0.26 0.82 -7.63
CA ILE A 65 -1.24 1.35 -8.59
C ILE A 65 -1.08 2.87 -8.68
N SER A 66 -0.69 3.38 -9.84
CA SER A 66 -0.73 4.82 -10.14
C SER A 66 -2.00 5.18 -10.90
N MET A 67 -2.31 6.49 -11.01
CA MET A 67 -3.56 6.95 -11.64
C MET A 67 -4.78 6.25 -11.00
N ALA A 68 -4.73 6.09 -9.68
CA ALA A 68 -5.61 5.21 -8.92
C ALA A 68 -6.92 5.89 -8.50
N SER A 69 -7.43 6.80 -9.31
CA SER A 69 -8.66 7.57 -9.04
C SER A 69 -9.91 6.68 -8.90
N TRP A 70 -9.84 5.46 -9.46
CA TRP A 70 -10.87 4.41 -9.39
C TRP A 70 -10.80 3.57 -8.10
N ILE A 71 -9.71 3.66 -7.33
CA ILE A 71 -9.57 2.92 -6.07
C ILE A 71 -10.52 3.53 -5.03
N THR A 72 -11.25 2.64 -4.36
CA THR A 72 -12.15 2.95 -3.25
C THR A 72 -11.65 2.21 -2.01
N PHE A 73 -12.24 2.47 -0.84
CA PHE A 73 -11.92 1.68 0.33
C PHE A 73 -12.19 0.18 0.13
N ALA A 74 -13.24 -0.21 -0.60
CA ALA A 74 -13.54 -1.62 -0.85
C ALA A 74 -12.41 -2.31 -1.64
N HIS A 75 -11.84 -1.61 -2.62
CA HIS A 75 -10.66 -2.08 -3.35
C HIS A 75 -9.46 -2.21 -2.41
N LEU A 76 -9.17 -1.21 -1.59
CA LEU A 76 -8.06 -1.25 -0.62
C LEU A 76 -8.23 -2.41 0.39
N ASP A 77 -9.45 -2.64 0.89
CA ASP A 77 -9.77 -3.70 1.85
C ASP A 77 -9.67 -5.10 1.27
N SER A 78 -9.80 -5.24 -0.06
CA SER A 78 -9.50 -6.49 -0.75
C SER A 78 -8.00 -6.85 -0.76
N MET A 79 -7.11 -5.88 -0.52
CA MET A 79 -5.65 -6.05 -0.54
C MET A 79 -5.05 -6.41 0.83
N LYS A 80 -5.88 -6.81 1.80
CA LYS A 80 -5.47 -7.03 3.20
C LYS A 80 -4.41 -8.12 3.44
N SER A 81 -4.19 -9.01 2.48
CA SER A 81 -3.14 -10.03 2.53
C SER A 81 -1.77 -9.52 2.10
N CYS A 82 -1.69 -8.34 1.47
CA CYS A 82 -0.44 -7.76 0.97
C CYS A 82 0.48 -7.29 2.11
N ASP A 83 1.77 -7.46 1.90
CA ASP A 83 2.82 -6.86 2.73
C ASP A 83 3.06 -5.39 2.37
N SER A 84 2.86 -5.02 1.10
CA SER A 84 3.09 -3.66 0.60
C SER A 84 1.94 -3.21 -0.30
N ILE A 85 1.38 -2.04 0.00
CA ILE A 85 0.33 -1.42 -0.81
C ILE A 85 0.76 0.02 -1.13
N GLU A 86 0.79 0.37 -2.41
CA GLU A 86 1.06 1.73 -2.87
C GLU A 86 -0.03 2.18 -3.85
N VAL A 87 -0.71 3.27 -3.51
CA VAL A 87 -1.81 3.81 -4.29
C VAL A 87 -1.54 5.29 -4.53
N TRP A 88 -1.25 5.67 -5.78
CA TRP A 88 -0.97 7.06 -6.18
C TRP A 88 -2.09 7.68 -6.98
N ASP A 89 -2.23 9.01 -6.89
CA ASP A 89 -3.27 9.78 -7.56
C ASP A 89 -4.70 9.28 -7.28
N SER A 90 -4.95 8.86 -6.04
CA SER A 90 -6.25 8.27 -5.66
C SER A 90 -7.30 9.30 -5.25
N ASN A 91 -8.51 8.81 -5.00
CA ASN A 91 -9.62 9.57 -4.43
C ASN A 91 -9.98 9.10 -3.01
N LEU A 92 -9.06 8.42 -2.31
CA LEU A 92 -9.27 7.99 -0.93
C LEU A 92 -9.37 9.22 -0.01
N THR A 93 -10.43 9.24 0.79
CA THR A 93 -10.73 10.33 1.73
C THR A 93 -10.02 10.11 3.05
N ASN A 94 -10.00 11.15 3.89
CA ASN A 94 -9.59 11.03 5.30
C ASN A 94 -10.33 9.89 6.04
N GLU A 95 -11.61 9.71 5.74
CA GLU A 95 -12.47 8.70 6.37
C GLU A 95 -12.05 7.28 5.95
N ASP A 96 -11.67 7.10 4.68
CA ASP A 96 -11.15 5.83 4.17
C ASP A 96 -9.82 5.46 4.85
N ILE A 97 -8.92 6.44 5.04
CA ILE A 97 -7.67 6.22 5.76
C ILE A 97 -7.91 5.92 7.24
N GLN A 98 -8.80 6.68 7.90
CA GLN A 98 -9.17 6.42 9.29
C GLN A 98 -9.70 4.99 9.45
N LYS A 99 -10.60 4.57 8.54
CA LYS A 99 -11.14 3.21 8.51
C LYS A 99 -10.07 2.14 8.28
N PHE A 100 -9.10 2.40 7.39
CA PHE A 100 -7.96 1.52 7.19
C PHE A 100 -7.16 1.35 8.49
N ILE A 101 -6.87 2.44 9.20
CA ILE A 101 -6.12 2.40 10.46
C ILE A 101 -6.89 1.64 11.54
N ASP A 102 -8.20 1.81 11.62
CA ASP A 102 -9.04 1.07 12.58
C ASP A 102 -9.04 -0.43 12.26
N ASN A 103 -9.13 -0.81 10.98
CA ASN A 103 -9.02 -2.20 10.55
C ASN A 103 -7.62 -2.78 10.83
N TRP A 104 -6.55 -2.02 10.58
CA TRP A 104 -5.18 -2.43 10.92
C TRP A 104 -5.03 -2.62 12.43
N LYS A 105 -5.57 -1.71 13.26
CA LYS A 105 -5.59 -1.85 14.73
C LYS A 105 -6.27 -3.14 15.20
N GLN A 106 -7.25 -3.62 14.45
CA GLN A 106 -7.97 -4.89 14.68
C GLN A 106 -7.30 -6.12 14.05
N VAL A 107 -6.06 -6.01 13.58
CA VAL A 107 -5.29 -7.12 12.99
C VAL A 107 -5.93 -7.65 11.68
N LEU A 108 -6.73 -6.83 11.00
CA LEU A 108 -7.34 -7.21 9.71
C LEU A 108 -6.36 -7.12 8.54
N TYR A 109 -5.23 -6.44 8.72
CA TYR A 109 -4.11 -6.35 7.77
C TYR A 109 -2.87 -7.00 8.43
N PRO A 110 -2.83 -8.34 8.55
CA PRO A 110 -1.84 -9.02 9.39
C PRO A 110 -0.41 -8.97 8.83
N ASN A 111 -0.28 -8.98 7.49
CA ASN A 111 1.01 -9.04 6.80
C ASN A 111 1.59 -7.68 6.47
N LEU A 112 0.75 -6.63 6.46
CA LEU A 112 1.14 -5.29 6.06
C LEU A 112 2.45 -4.88 6.72
N GLN A 113 3.34 -4.31 5.93
CA GLN A 113 4.62 -3.73 6.34
C GLN A 113 4.77 -2.30 5.81
N TRP A 114 4.12 -1.99 4.69
CA TRP A 114 4.18 -0.68 4.02
C TRP A 114 2.83 -0.31 3.43
N LEU A 115 2.36 0.89 3.73
CA LEU A 115 1.30 1.56 2.97
C LEU A 115 1.81 2.94 2.54
N ASN A 116 1.63 3.24 1.26
CA ASN A 116 1.76 4.57 0.69
C ASN A 116 0.45 4.95 0.00
N VAL A 117 -0.14 6.07 0.42
CA VAL A 117 -1.32 6.64 -0.24
C VAL A 117 -1.05 8.08 -0.60
N ASP A 118 -1.14 8.37 -1.88
CA ASP A 118 -1.32 9.70 -2.41
C ASP A 118 -2.78 9.88 -2.85
N SER A 119 -3.42 10.93 -2.36
CA SER A 119 -4.78 11.27 -2.77
C SER A 119 -5.04 12.77 -2.87
N THR A 120 -5.77 13.13 -3.91
CA THR A 120 -6.30 14.48 -4.08
C THR A 120 -7.32 14.88 -3.00
N LYS A 121 -7.96 13.90 -2.35
CA LYS A 121 -9.01 14.09 -1.33
C LYS A 121 -8.50 14.07 0.12
N LEU A 122 -7.22 13.85 0.35
CA LEU A 122 -6.64 14.13 1.67
C LEU A 122 -6.54 15.63 1.90
N THR A 123 -6.91 16.05 3.11
CA THR A 123 -7.01 17.48 3.46
C THR A 123 -5.91 17.89 4.43
N GLU A 124 -5.63 19.19 4.54
CA GLU A 124 -4.58 19.70 5.43
C GLU A 124 -4.89 19.47 6.93
N ASN A 125 -6.18 19.41 7.27
CA ASN A 125 -6.69 19.12 8.61
C ASN A 125 -6.89 17.62 8.87
N PHE A 126 -6.39 16.74 8.00
CA PHE A 126 -6.46 15.31 8.23
C PHE A 126 -5.80 14.94 9.56
N SER A 127 -6.52 14.16 10.36
CA SER A 127 -6.10 13.63 11.65
C SER A 127 -6.52 12.17 11.77
N ILE A 128 -5.85 11.45 12.68
CA ILE A 128 -6.19 10.07 13.01
C ILE A 128 -6.53 9.99 14.49
N ASN A 129 -7.62 9.29 14.79
CA ASN A 129 -8.10 9.15 16.16
C ASN A 129 -7.03 8.53 17.07
N GLY A 130 -6.76 9.22 18.19
CA GLY A 130 -5.77 8.83 19.19
C GLY A 130 -4.35 9.32 18.91
N LEU A 131 -4.13 10.15 17.88
CA LEU A 131 -2.85 10.80 17.62
C LEU A 131 -3.01 12.32 17.68
N GLU A 132 -2.10 13.00 18.38
CA GLU A 132 -2.08 14.46 18.46
C GLU A 132 -1.59 15.11 17.15
N THR A 133 -0.64 14.46 16.48
CA THR A 133 -0.03 14.90 15.23
C THR A 133 0.33 13.70 14.36
N LEU A 134 0.48 13.91 13.05
CA LEU A 134 0.97 12.93 12.07
C LEU A 134 2.37 13.31 11.55
N GLU A 135 3.11 14.05 12.38
CA GLU A 135 4.46 14.53 12.14
C GLU A 135 5.19 14.71 13.48
N ASP A 136 6.35 14.09 13.62
CA ASP A 136 7.32 14.40 14.68
C ASP A 136 8.16 15.60 14.25
N THR A 137 7.80 16.78 14.75
CA THR A 137 8.54 18.03 14.52
C THR A 137 9.63 18.30 15.56
N ILE A 138 9.69 17.50 16.64
CA ILE A 138 10.61 17.71 17.76
C ILE A 138 11.93 17.01 17.49
N ASN A 139 11.88 15.75 17.04
CA ASN A 139 13.07 14.96 16.74
C ASN A 139 12.84 14.05 15.52
N PRO A 140 12.66 14.63 14.33
CA PRO A 140 12.33 13.87 13.14
C PRO A 140 13.44 12.89 12.79
N LYS A 141 13.07 11.62 12.67
CA LYS A 141 13.98 10.55 12.21
C LYS A 141 13.63 10.08 10.82
N THR A 142 14.66 9.72 10.07
CA THR A 142 14.51 9.01 8.80
C THR A 142 14.66 7.52 9.04
N LEU A 143 13.70 6.75 8.54
CA LEU A 143 13.72 5.30 8.57
C LEU A 143 13.62 4.78 7.14
N LYS A 144 14.37 3.71 6.88
CA LYS A 144 14.51 3.09 5.57
C LYS A 144 14.26 1.60 5.70
N LYS A 145 13.53 1.03 4.75
CA LYS A 145 13.29 -0.42 4.67
C LYS A 145 13.30 -0.85 3.21
N GLU A 146 14.11 -1.84 2.87
CA GLU A 146 14.10 -2.43 1.54
C GLU A 146 13.03 -3.52 1.47
N MET A 147 12.14 -3.43 0.48
CA MET A 147 11.05 -4.38 0.25
C MET A 147 10.79 -4.51 -1.24
N PHE A 148 10.71 -5.73 -1.76
CA PHE A 148 10.39 -5.99 -3.18
C PHE A 148 11.33 -5.27 -4.17
N GLY A 149 12.61 -5.11 -3.79
CA GLY A 149 13.59 -4.38 -4.60
C GLY A 149 13.44 -2.85 -4.58
N HIS A 150 12.62 -2.32 -3.66
CA HIS A 150 12.37 -0.89 -3.51
C HIS A 150 12.73 -0.40 -2.09
N GLU A 151 13.38 0.77 -2.01
CA GLU A 151 13.61 1.45 -0.74
C GLU A 151 12.34 2.20 -0.33
N ARG A 152 11.81 1.90 0.86
CA ARG A 152 10.72 2.62 1.52
C ARG A 152 11.30 3.57 2.53
N ILE A 153 10.99 4.85 2.41
CA ILE A 153 11.54 5.91 3.25
C ILE A 153 10.41 6.66 3.92
N ILE A 154 10.53 6.82 5.24
CA ILE A 154 9.63 7.67 6.02
C ILE A 154 10.48 8.60 6.89
N HIS A 155 10.11 9.89 6.93
CA HIS A 155 10.81 10.91 7.69
C HIS A 155 9.84 11.65 8.60
N GLY A 156 10.20 11.81 9.88
CA GLY A 156 9.36 12.51 10.86
C GLY A 156 8.09 11.75 11.24
N ALA A 157 8.10 10.42 11.18
CA ALA A 157 6.94 9.61 11.52
C ALA A 157 6.66 9.59 13.02
N VAL A 158 5.38 9.52 13.38
CA VAL A 158 4.93 9.29 14.76
C VAL A 158 4.58 7.82 14.96
N ARG A 159 4.63 7.36 16.21
CA ARG A 159 4.27 5.98 16.55
C ARG A 159 2.76 5.83 16.68
N ILE A 160 2.24 4.71 16.19
CA ILE A 160 0.86 4.26 16.39
C ILE A 160 0.86 2.81 16.87
N LEU A 161 -0.01 2.49 17.84
CA LEU A 161 -0.06 1.17 18.45
C LEU A 161 -1.24 0.36 17.92
N ARG A 162 -1.00 -0.89 17.52
CA ARG A 162 -2.02 -1.90 17.24
C ARG A 162 -2.45 -2.58 18.53
N ASN A 163 -3.67 -3.12 18.56
CA ASN A 163 -4.25 -3.70 19.77
C ASN A 163 -3.48 -4.92 20.31
N ASP A 164 -2.67 -5.57 19.48
CA ASP A 164 -1.79 -6.69 19.86
C ASP A 164 -0.39 -6.24 20.33
N GLY A 165 -0.15 -4.93 20.44
CA GLY A 165 1.12 -4.36 20.87
C GLY A 165 2.11 -4.07 19.74
N VAL A 166 1.79 -4.41 18.49
CA VAL A 166 2.64 -4.05 17.33
C VAL A 166 2.65 -2.53 17.13
N VAL A 167 3.84 -1.99 16.86
CA VAL A 167 4.07 -0.56 16.71
C VAL A 167 4.24 -0.25 15.23
N GLY A 168 3.34 0.56 14.69
CA GLY A 168 3.48 1.18 13.38
C GLY A 168 4.05 2.59 13.48
N LEU A 169 4.48 3.10 12.34
CA LEU A 169 4.98 4.45 12.15
C LEU A 169 4.18 5.11 11.04
N ILE A 170 3.65 6.30 11.30
CA ILE A 170 2.78 7.00 10.36
C ILE A 170 3.21 8.45 10.18
N ARG A 171 3.12 8.92 8.93
CA ARG A 171 3.48 10.28 8.54
C ARG A 171 2.52 10.79 7.47
N TYR A 172 1.92 11.95 7.68
CA TYR A 172 1.09 12.62 6.67
C TYR A 172 1.71 13.93 6.15
N TYR A 173 2.29 13.87 4.96
CA TYR A 173 2.92 15.01 4.28
C TYR A 173 1.85 15.93 3.68
N LYS A 174 1.37 16.89 4.49
CA LYS A 174 0.25 17.79 4.15
C LYS A 174 0.43 18.51 2.81
N GLU A 175 1.63 19.01 2.55
CA GLU A 175 1.96 19.76 1.31
C GLU A 175 1.74 18.94 0.05
N PHE A 176 1.98 17.64 0.15
CA PHE A 176 1.88 16.74 -0.98
C PHE A 176 0.63 15.86 -0.95
N LYS A 177 -0.11 15.86 0.17
CA LYS A 177 -1.26 14.99 0.40
C LYS A 177 -0.91 13.49 0.33
N PHE A 178 0.25 13.15 0.88
CA PHE A 178 0.75 11.76 0.94
C PHE A 178 0.75 11.23 2.37
N LEU A 179 0.31 9.99 2.56
CA LEU A 179 0.41 9.25 3.80
C LEU A 179 1.37 8.09 3.63
N HIS A 180 2.40 8.03 4.47
CA HIS A 180 3.24 6.85 4.63
C HIS A 180 2.91 6.16 5.94
N PHE A 181 2.87 4.83 5.90
CA PHE A 181 2.76 3.96 7.05
C PHE A 181 3.77 2.82 6.92
N LEU A 182 4.56 2.60 7.96
CA LEU A 182 5.66 1.63 7.99
C LEU A 182 5.63 0.81 9.29
N LEU A 183 5.92 -0.48 9.19
CA LEU A 183 6.13 -1.39 10.32
C LEU A 183 7.58 -1.86 10.44
#